data_AF-A0A7J4ISV4-F1
#
_entry.id   AF-A0A7J4ISV4-F1
#
_cell.length_a   1.000
_cell.length_b   1.000
_cell.length_c   1.000
_cell.angle_alpha   90.00
_cell.angle_beta   90.00
_cell.angle_gamma   90.00
#
_symmetry.space_group_name_H-M   'P 1'
#
loop_
_entity.id
_entity.type
_entity.pdbx_description
1 polymer ?
#
loop_
_entity_poly.entity_id
_entity_poly.type
_entity_poly.pdbx_seq_one_letter_code
_entity_poly.pdbx_strand_id
1 'polypeptide(L)'
;KILNARHLTYHVGPYGDYEPGTSANEQVANVFSGVVDRVRSIWGVAKEELDYAAFPWIHESEPSLVGIETSGRQELWGTIEEVLEVCNHVEGTVPVINMAHIHARGHGKMKTSEDYAELFDLVRESYGGKKFYCHFAGVEHRMGNALHYTQIKKSDLKFEPFAEYLAEEGDWLDITIISDSPLLEHDAMYMLQHYDKARQRLLEIRARDERQVKLARQAGMSDDELAEFERQAAEEKSKEAEKESELKEPAKKTVSKKVDTSSMISFEDADDEDDLF
;
A
#
# COMPACT_ATOMS: atom_id res chain seq x y z
N LYS A 1 0.16 14.13 28.47
CA LYS A 1 0.59 12.73 28.20
C LYS A 1 1.62 12.80 27.09
N ILE A 2 2.80 12.22 27.29
CA ILE A 2 3.85 12.15 26.27
C ILE A 2 3.69 10.83 25.53
N LEU A 3 3.78 10.89 24.20
CA LEU A 3 3.68 9.74 23.31
C LEU A 3 5.03 9.56 22.63
N ASN A 4 5.59 8.35 22.71
CA ASN A 4 6.82 7.99 22.00
C ASN A 4 6.51 7.61 20.54
N ALA A 5 5.99 8.57 19.76
CA ALA A 5 5.73 8.37 18.34
C ALA A 5 7.06 8.22 17.60
N ARG A 6 7.29 7.06 16.97
CA ARG A 6 8.54 6.78 16.24
C ARG A 6 8.53 7.28 14.79
N HIS A 7 7.38 7.74 14.33
CA HIS A 7 7.13 8.18 12.97
C HIS A 7 6.11 9.32 12.98
N LEU A 8 6.35 10.33 12.14
CA LEU A 8 5.49 11.49 11.97
C LEU A 8 5.17 11.63 10.48
N THR A 9 3.94 11.29 10.07
CA THR A 9 3.51 11.39 8.67
C THR A 9 3.10 12.82 8.32
N TYR A 10 3.59 13.32 7.20
CA TYR A 10 3.23 14.62 6.64
C TYR A 10 2.70 14.45 5.22
N HIS A 11 1.57 15.08 4.94
CA HIS A 11 1.02 15.21 3.60
C HIS A 11 1.25 16.65 3.12
N VAL A 12 2.01 16.81 2.03
CA VAL A 12 2.45 18.14 1.55
C VAL A 12 1.28 18.94 0.99
N GLY A 13 0.40 18.29 0.23
CA GLY A 13 -0.78 18.94 -0.35
C GLY A 13 -0.41 20.06 -1.34
N PRO A 14 -1.24 21.12 -1.46
CA PRO A 14 -0.90 22.27 -2.29
C PRO A 14 0.25 23.05 -1.65
N TYR A 15 1.37 23.21 -2.37
CA TYR A 15 2.59 23.78 -1.83
C TYR A 15 2.87 25.18 -2.39
N GLY A 16 2.39 26.21 -1.68
CA GLY A 16 2.54 27.60 -2.09
C GLY A 16 1.99 27.84 -3.50
N ASP A 17 2.78 28.52 -4.34
CA ASP A 17 2.48 28.75 -5.76
C ASP A 17 3.19 27.76 -6.70
N TYR A 18 3.75 26.66 -6.15
CA TYR A 18 4.48 25.67 -6.94
C TYR A 18 3.53 24.66 -7.57
N GLU A 19 3.73 24.40 -8.86
CA GLU A 19 3.19 23.21 -9.53
C GLU A 19 4.06 21.98 -9.21
N PRO A 20 3.49 20.76 -9.24
CA PRO A 20 4.24 19.52 -9.07
C PRO A 20 5.45 19.42 -10.03
N GLY A 21 6.52 18.76 -9.60
CA GLY A 21 7.78 18.59 -10.34
C GLY A 21 9.02 19.18 -9.65
N THR A 22 10.14 19.22 -10.38
CA THR A 22 11.50 19.50 -9.86
C THR A 22 11.61 20.73 -8.96
N SER A 23 11.01 21.85 -9.35
CA SER A 23 11.04 23.09 -8.56
C SER A 23 10.36 22.94 -7.21
N ALA A 24 9.25 22.20 -7.16
CA ALA A 24 8.58 21.85 -5.92
C ALA A 24 9.43 20.88 -5.10
N ASN A 25 10.06 19.87 -5.71
CA ASN A 25 10.92 18.90 -5.02
C ASN A 25 12.05 19.60 -4.25
N GLU A 26 12.74 20.57 -4.87
CA GLU A 26 13.81 21.32 -4.22
C GLU A 26 13.31 22.07 -2.97
N GLN A 27 12.16 22.73 -3.07
CA GLN A 27 11.61 23.46 -1.93
C GLN A 27 11.08 22.55 -0.83
N VAL A 28 10.40 21.48 -1.21
CA VAL A 28 9.88 20.47 -0.28
C VAL A 28 11.05 19.83 0.48
N ALA A 29 12.15 19.52 -0.20
CA ALA A 29 13.37 19.02 0.42
C ALA A 29 13.97 20.01 1.44
N ASN A 30 14.05 21.30 1.08
CA ASN A 30 14.54 22.34 2.00
C ASN A 30 13.68 22.45 3.26
N VAL A 31 12.35 22.41 3.11
CA VAL A 31 11.43 22.45 4.26
C VAL A 31 11.58 21.20 5.12
N PHE A 32 11.59 20.01 4.52
CA PHE A 32 11.71 18.78 5.29
C PHE A 32 13.06 18.63 5.99
N SER A 33 14.15 19.17 5.42
CA SER A 33 15.42 19.29 6.13
C SER A 33 15.26 20.12 7.42
N GLY A 34 14.57 21.25 7.36
CA GLY A 34 14.25 22.05 8.55
C GLY A 34 13.31 21.33 9.54
N VAL A 35 12.35 20.55 9.05
CA VAL A 35 11.47 19.72 9.91
C VAL A 35 12.27 18.65 10.64
N VAL A 36 13.17 17.93 9.94
CA VAL A 36 14.05 16.93 10.53
C VAL A 36 14.94 17.56 11.59
N ASP A 37 15.57 18.70 11.29
CA ASP A 37 16.39 19.43 12.26
C ASP A 37 15.57 19.85 13.48
N ARG A 38 14.33 20.28 13.27
CA ARG A 38 13.44 20.64 14.38
C ARG A 38 13.11 19.42 15.24
N VAL A 39 12.74 18.29 14.64
CA VAL A 39 12.47 17.02 15.35
C VAL A 39 13.68 16.60 16.17
N ARG A 40 14.88 16.62 15.59
CA ARG A 40 16.14 16.32 16.29
C ARG A 40 16.38 17.27 17.45
N SER A 41 16.15 18.58 17.27
CA SER A 41 16.41 19.60 18.31
C SER A 41 15.56 19.47 19.57
N ILE A 42 14.38 18.85 19.46
CA ILE A 42 13.43 18.67 20.58
C ILE A 42 13.41 17.22 21.09
N TRP A 43 14.22 16.34 20.51
CA TRP A 43 14.26 14.92 20.91
C TRP A 43 15.19 14.71 22.10
N GLY A 44 14.70 14.07 23.16
CA GLY A 44 15.53 13.65 24.29
C GLY A 44 16.27 14.81 24.96
N VAL A 45 15.61 15.96 25.13
CA VAL A 45 16.22 17.13 25.76
C VAL A 45 16.45 16.86 27.25
N ALA A 46 17.71 16.81 27.70
CA ALA A 46 18.07 16.44 29.08
C ALA A 46 17.43 17.31 30.18
N LYS A 47 17.03 18.56 29.85
CA LYS A 47 16.33 19.45 30.79
C LYS A 47 14.87 19.04 31.05
N GLU A 48 14.32 18.16 30.23
CA GLU A 48 12.95 17.65 30.29
C GLU A 48 12.93 16.19 30.81
N GLU A 49 13.92 15.79 31.62
CA GLU A 49 14.07 14.42 32.11
C GLU A 49 12.83 13.89 32.88
N LEU A 50 12.13 14.78 33.60
CA LEU A 50 10.87 14.42 34.29
C LEU A 50 9.75 14.02 33.31
N ASP A 51 9.74 14.62 32.13
CA ASP A 51 8.80 14.34 31.06
C ASP A 51 9.13 12.99 30.38
N TYR A 52 10.42 12.65 30.30
CA TYR A 52 10.91 11.39 29.73
C TYR A 52 11.02 10.23 30.73
N ALA A 53 10.58 10.39 31.97
CA ALA A 53 10.67 9.33 32.99
C ALA A 53 10.02 7.99 32.57
N ALA A 54 9.01 8.04 31.69
CA ALA A 54 8.36 6.85 31.13
C ALA A 54 9.15 6.18 29.97
N PHE A 55 10.17 6.85 29.44
CA PHE A 55 10.94 6.46 28.26
C PHE A 55 12.45 6.64 28.51
N PRO A 56 13.07 5.88 29.44
CA PRO A 56 14.47 6.07 29.84
C PRO A 56 15.48 5.87 28.70
N TRP A 57 15.11 5.15 27.64
CA TRP A 57 15.95 4.92 26.46
C TRP A 57 15.95 6.09 25.46
N ILE A 58 15.20 7.16 25.70
CA ILE A 58 14.99 8.23 24.70
C ILE A 58 16.31 8.87 24.24
N HIS A 59 17.27 9.03 25.15
CA HIS A 59 18.57 9.65 24.91
C HIS A 59 19.55 8.74 24.14
N GLU A 60 19.31 7.43 24.14
CA GLU A 60 20.10 6.43 23.42
C GLU A 60 19.47 6.06 22.07
N SER A 61 18.21 6.46 21.86
CA SER A 61 17.44 6.14 20.66
C SER A 61 17.51 7.26 19.62
N GLU A 62 17.54 6.87 18.35
CA GLU A 62 17.37 7.80 17.23
C GLU A 62 16.05 8.57 17.34
N PRO A 63 15.98 9.83 16.89
CA PRO A 63 14.73 10.60 16.82
C PRO A 63 13.66 9.96 15.95
N SER A 64 12.42 10.46 16.06
CA SER A 64 11.32 10.06 15.20
C SER A 64 11.65 10.31 13.73
N LEU A 65 11.29 9.36 12.86
CA LEU A 65 11.41 9.54 11.41
C LEU A 65 10.33 10.48 10.89
N VAL A 66 10.67 11.31 9.92
CA VAL A 66 9.75 12.21 9.24
C VAL A 66 9.23 11.52 7.98
N GLY A 67 7.97 11.09 8.01
CA GLY A 67 7.28 10.46 6.90
C GLY A 67 6.78 11.47 5.88
N ILE A 68 7.09 11.27 4.60
CA ILE A 68 6.51 12.06 3.50
C ILE A 68 5.53 11.17 2.75
N GLU A 69 4.26 11.56 2.75
CA GLU A 69 3.18 10.76 2.16
C GLU A 69 2.91 11.12 0.70
N THR A 70 2.73 10.08 -0.12
CA THR A 70 2.15 10.22 -1.47
C THR A 70 0.75 10.85 -1.40
N SER A 71 0.35 11.62 -2.41
CA SER A 71 -0.98 12.22 -2.50
C SER A 71 -1.85 11.57 -3.57
N GLY A 72 -3.16 11.49 -3.35
CA GLY A 72 -4.12 10.83 -4.24
C GLY A 72 -4.76 11.71 -5.33
N ARG A 73 -4.49 13.02 -5.35
CA ARG A 73 -5.02 13.94 -6.39
C ARG A 73 -3.93 14.32 -7.38
N GLN A 74 -4.23 14.29 -8.68
CA GLN A 74 -3.25 14.52 -9.74
C GLN A 74 -2.68 15.94 -9.74
N GLU A 75 -3.48 16.92 -9.33
CA GLU A 75 -3.07 18.33 -9.22
C GLU A 75 -2.10 18.60 -8.06
N LEU A 76 -2.01 17.67 -7.10
CA LEU A 76 -1.16 17.83 -5.91
C LEU A 76 0.20 17.15 -6.12
N TRP A 77 1.22 17.78 -5.53
CA TRP A 77 2.53 17.19 -5.35
C TRP A 77 2.43 15.92 -4.49
N GLY A 78 3.24 14.92 -4.82
CA GLY A 78 3.31 13.68 -4.06
C GLY A 78 3.00 12.45 -4.89
N THR A 79 3.46 12.42 -6.14
CA THR A 79 3.67 11.15 -6.85
C THR A 79 4.68 10.28 -6.11
N ILE A 80 4.70 8.97 -6.40
CA ILE A 80 5.67 8.08 -5.75
C ILE A 80 7.10 8.50 -6.08
N GLU A 81 7.36 8.92 -7.32
CA GLU A 81 8.67 9.37 -7.77
C GLU A 81 9.11 10.65 -7.05
N GLU A 82 8.25 11.66 -6.95
CA GLU A 82 8.54 12.91 -6.22
C GLU A 82 8.86 12.65 -4.75
N VAL A 83 8.08 11.78 -4.09
CA VAL A 83 8.28 11.43 -2.68
C VAL A 83 9.60 10.70 -2.48
N LEU A 84 9.89 9.70 -3.31
CA LEU A 84 11.14 8.95 -3.22
C LEU A 84 12.36 9.85 -3.48
N GLU A 85 12.25 10.75 -4.46
CA GLU A 85 13.30 11.74 -4.75
C GLU A 85 13.61 12.61 -3.54
N VAL A 86 12.60 13.24 -2.92
CA VAL A 86 12.83 14.07 -1.74
C VAL A 86 13.38 13.25 -0.58
N CYS A 87 12.85 12.03 -0.35
CA CYS A 87 13.32 11.19 0.74
C CYS A 87 14.78 10.76 0.59
N ASN A 88 15.25 10.56 -0.65
CA ASN A 88 16.66 10.30 -0.93
C ASN A 88 17.58 11.50 -0.66
N HIS A 89 17.08 12.73 -0.84
CA HIS A 89 17.88 13.94 -0.65
C HIS A 89 17.93 14.38 0.83
N VAL A 90 16.93 14.02 1.64
CA VAL A 90 16.80 14.48 3.02
C VAL A 90 16.94 13.32 4.00
N GLU A 91 18.12 13.18 4.60
CA GLU A 91 18.38 12.20 5.65
C GLU A 91 17.44 12.40 6.86
N GLY A 92 16.91 11.31 7.42
CA GLY A 92 15.95 11.34 8.52
C GLY A 92 14.49 11.38 8.06
N THR A 93 14.26 11.40 6.75
CA THR A 93 12.93 11.18 6.17
C THR A 93 12.73 9.74 5.73
N VAL A 94 11.47 9.34 5.53
CA VAL A 94 11.10 8.02 5.02
C VAL A 94 9.83 8.14 4.15
N PRO A 95 9.74 7.44 3.01
CA PRO A 95 8.54 7.49 2.18
C PRO A 95 7.36 6.80 2.88
N VAL A 96 6.20 7.42 2.80
CA VAL A 96 4.92 6.87 3.24
C VAL A 96 4.05 6.58 2.01
N ILE A 97 3.93 5.31 1.68
CA ILE A 97 3.29 4.82 0.46
C ILE A 97 1.82 4.57 0.76
N ASN A 98 0.95 5.46 0.29
CA ASN A 98 -0.49 5.31 0.47
C ASN A 98 -1.10 4.58 -0.73
N MET A 99 -1.57 3.35 -0.51
CA MET A 99 -2.08 2.48 -1.57
C MET A 99 -3.37 3.02 -2.18
N ALA A 100 -4.24 3.67 -1.38
CA ALA A 100 -5.44 4.33 -1.89
C ALA A 100 -5.09 5.47 -2.84
N HIS A 101 -4.07 6.25 -2.52
CA HIS A 101 -3.60 7.35 -3.36
C HIS A 101 -3.00 6.87 -4.68
N ILE A 102 -2.11 5.88 -4.61
CA ILE A 102 -1.46 5.30 -5.80
C ILE A 102 -2.49 4.63 -6.70
N HIS A 103 -3.40 3.85 -6.13
CA HIS A 103 -4.49 3.20 -6.87
C HIS A 103 -5.36 4.24 -7.58
N ALA A 104 -5.79 5.30 -6.87
CA ALA A 104 -6.60 6.36 -7.46
C ALA A 104 -5.87 7.07 -8.61
N ARG A 105 -4.61 7.50 -8.42
CA ARG A 105 -3.81 8.17 -9.46
C ARG A 105 -3.53 7.30 -10.67
N GLY A 106 -3.35 6.00 -10.45
CA GLY A 106 -3.18 4.99 -11.49
C GLY A 106 -4.47 4.56 -12.18
N HIS A 107 -5.60 5.27 -12.00
CA HIS A 107 -6.90 4.90 -12.57
C HIS A 107 -7.39 3.50 -12.16
N GLY A 108 -7.13 3.13 -10.91
CA GLY A 108 -7.45 1.83 -10.35
C GLY A 108 -6.40 0.76 -10.67
N LYS A 109 -5.11 1.14 -10.71
CA LYS A 109 -4.00 0.25 -11.12
C LYS A 109 -3.81 -0.94 -10.19
N MET A 110 -3.79 -0.73 -8.86
CA MET A 110 -3.39 -1.77 -7.91
C MET A 110 -4.46 -2.86 -7.74
N LYS A 111 -4.39 -3.94 -8.53
CA LYS A 111 -5.40 -5.02 -8.56
C LYS A 111 -4.84 -6.42 -8.44
N THR A 112 -3.59 -6.64 -8.82
CA THR A 112 -2.94 -7.96 -8.75
C THR A 112 -1.66 -7.89 -7.92
N SER A 113 -1.08 -9.05 -7.58
CA SER A 113 0.19 -9.16 -6.85
C SER A 113 1.33 -8.50 -7.66
N GLU A 114 1.30 -8.66 -8.98
CA GLU A 114 2.28 -8.11 -9.93
C GLU A 114 2.26 -6.58 -9.95
N ASP A 115 1.09 -5.94 -9.83
CA ASP A 115 1.01 -4.48 -9.72
C ASP A 115 1.78 -3.95 -8.50
N TYR A 116 1.73 -4.68 -7.38
CA TYR A 116 2.50 -4.35 -6.18
C TYR A 116 3.98 -4.65 -6.36
N ALA A 117 4.34 -5.74 -7.06
CA ALA A 117 5.73 -6.04 -7.39
C ALA A 117 6.36 -4.89 -8.21
N GLU A 118 5.69 -4.42 -9.25
CA GLU A 118 6.17 -3.27 -10.05
C GLU A 118 6.36 -2.00 -9.20
N LEU A 119 5.40 -1.70 -8.32
CA LEU A 119 5.47 -0.55 -7.43
C LEU A 119 6.69 -0.64 -6.49
N PHE A 120 6.86 -1.79 -5.84
CA PHE A 120 7.93 -1.96 -4.87
C PHE A 120 9.29 -2.19 -5.52
N ASP A 121 9.35 -2.64 -6.76
CA ASP A 121 10.56 -2.65 -7.58
C ASP A 121 11.05 -1.23 -7.88
N LEU A 122 10.14 -0.35 -8.31
CA LEU A 122 10.45 1.08 -8.48
C LEU A 122 10.99 1.69 -7.18
N VAL A 123 10.34 1.41 -6.05
CA VAL A 123 10.78 1.87 -4.73
C VAL A 123 12.17 1.32 -4.38
N ARG A 124 12.40 0.03 -4.61
CA ARG A 124 13.66 -0.65 -4.34
C ARG A 124 14.82 -0.05 -5.14
N GLU A 125 14.60 0.17 -6.43
CA GLU A 125 15.59 0.74 -7.35
C GLU A 125 15.90 2.20 -7.06
N SER A 126 14.88 2.96 -6.64
CA SER A 126 15.01 4.41 -6.47
C SER A 126 15.49 4.80 -5.06
N TYR A 127 14.97 4.19 -3.99
CA TYR A 127 15.22 4.64 -2.60
C TYR A 127 16.31 3.84 -1.87
N GLY A 128 16.50 2.56 -2.21
CA GLY A 128 17.53 1.71 -1.60
C GLY A 128 17.36 1.37 -0.11
N GLY A 129 16.47 2.06 0.62
CA GLY A 129 16.06 1.73 1.98
C GLY A 129 15.13 0.51 2.02
N LYS A 130 15.03 -0.11 3.21
CA LYS A 130 14.13 -1.26 3.45
C LYS A 130 12.94 -0.94 4.34
N LYS A 131 12.99 0.19 5.06
CA LYS A 131 11.97 0.56 6.02
C LYS A 131 10.94 1.46 5.39
N PHE A 132 9.67 1.04 5.45
CA PHE A 132 8.56 1.72 4.80
C PHE A 132 7.37 1.82 5.74
N TYR A 133 6.64 2.92 5.61
CA TYR A 133 5.30 3.04 6.16
C TYR A 133 4.33 3.03 5.00
N CYS A 134 3.26 2.26 5.14
CA CYS A 134 2.22 2.19 4.14
C CYS A 134 0.88 2.50 4.79
N HIS A 135 0.05 3.23 4.05
CA HIS A 135 -1.32 3.49 4.43
C HIS A 135 -2.23 2.69 3.52
N PHE A 136 -3.24 2.06 4.10
CA PHE A 136 -4.20 1.26 3.35
C PHE A 136 -5.62 1.56 3.82
N ALA A 137 -6.48 1.83 2.84
CA ALA A 137 -7.92 1.98 3.01
C ALA A 137 -8.59 1.66 1.67
N GLY A 138 -9.89 1.41 1.69
CA GLY A 138 -10.67 1.53 0.47
C GLY A 138 -10.69 2.98 -0.01
N VAL A 139 -10.87 3.20 -1.30
CA VAL A 139 -10.95 4.54 -1.89
C VAL A 139 -12.06 4.61 -2.94
N GLU A 140 -12.83 5.70 -2.91
CA GLU A 140 -13.59 6.13 -4.07
C GLU A 140 -12.72 7.08 -4.90
N HIS A 141 -12.56 6.78 -6.18
CA HIS A 141 -11.74 7.58 -7.09
C HIS A 141 -12.46 7.85 -8.41
N ARG A 142 -12.11 8.97 -9.03
CA ARG A 142 -12.68 9.40 -10.31
C ARG A 142 -11.64 10.13 -11.13
N MET A 143 -11.49 9.72 -12.39
CA MET A 143 -10.57 10.38 -13.34
C MET A 143 -9.16 10.56 -12.77
N GLY A 144 -8.62 9.55 -12.08
CA GLY A 144 -7.26 9.62 -11.53
C GLY A 144 -7.16 10.33 -10.17
N ASN A 145 -8.27 10.73 -9.55
CA ASN A 145 -8.26 11.51 -8.31
C ASN A 145 -8.98 10.78 -7.18
N ALA A 146 -8.32 10.68 -6.02
CA ALA A 146 -8.93 10.19 -4.79
C ALA A 146 -9.98 11.19 -4.27
N LEU A 147 -11.18 10.71 -3.97
CA LEU A 147 -12.30 11.50 -3.46
C LEU A 147 -12.43 11.37 -1.95
N HIS A 148 -12.75 10.17 -1.47
CA HIS A 148 -12.86 9.87 -0.04
C HIS A 148 -12.47 8.42 0.24
N TYR A 149 -11.97 8.18 1.45
CA TYR A 149 -11.72 6.83 1.93
C TYR A 149 -13.03 6.09 2.21
N THR A 150 -13.00 4.81 1.93
CA THR A 150 -14.11 3.88 2.12
C THR A 150 -13.61 2.65 2.85
N GLN A 151 -14.54 1.81 3.29
CA GLN A 151 -14.21 0.47 3.80
C GLN A 151 -13.57 -0.35 2.67
N ILE A 152 -12.60 -1.22 2.98
CA ILE A 152 -11.89 -2.04 1.98
C ILE A 152 -12.89 -2.84 1.11
N LYS A 153 -13.96 -3.36 1.71
CA LYS A 153 -14.99 -4.12 1.00
C LYS A 153 -15.76 -3.32 -0.05
N LYS A 154 -15.93 -2.01 0.14
CA LYS A 154 -16.70 -1.11 -0.74
C LYS A 154 -15.88 -0.48 -1.87
N SER A 155 -14.56 -0.62 -1.85
CA SER A 155 -13.65 -0.11 -2.89
C SER A 155 -13.32 -1.19 -3.92
N ASP A 156 -12.87 -0.77 -5.10
CA ASP A 156 -12.20 -1.63 -6.09
C ASP A 156 -10.72 -1.92 -5.74
N LEU A 157 -10.14 -1.19 -4.80
CA LEU A 157 -8.85 -1.52 -4.18
C LEU A 157 -9.04 -2.65 -3.15
N LYS A 158 -8.51 -3.83 -3.45
CA LYS A 158 -8.55 -5.02 -2.59
C LYS A 158 -7.21 -5.25 -1.90
N PHE A 159 -7.24 -5.75 -0.66
CA PHE A 159 -6.02 -5.99 0.12
C PHE A 159 -5.40 -7.35 -0.19
N GLU A 160 -6.18 -8.32 -0.63
CA GLU A 160 -5.75 -9.69 -0.89
C GLU A 160 -4.57 -9.78 -1.86
N PRO A 161 -4.56 -9.07 -3.00
CA PRO A 161 -3.40 -9.11 -3.90
C PRO A 161 -2.16 -8.49 -3.26
N PHE A 162 -2.32 -7.49 -2.39
CA PHE A 162 -1.19 -6.93 -1.63
C PHE A 162 -0.67 -7.93 -0.59
N ALA A 163 -1.58 -8.64 0.08
CA ALA A 163 -1.22 -9.69 1.04
C ALA A 163 -0.46 -10.86 0.39
N GLU A 164 -0.86 -11.24 -0.83
CA GLU A 164 -0.18 -12.24 -1.65
C GLU A 164 1.24 -11.77 -1.99
N TYR A 165 1.41 -10.57 -2.53
CA TYR A 165 2.71 -9.97 -2.79
C TYR A 165 3.61 -9.95 -1.54
N LEU A 166 3.08 -9.48 -0.40
CA LEU A 166 3.82 -9.41 0.86
C LEU A 166 4.27 -10.79 1.36
N ALA A 167 3.49 -11.84 1.09
CA ALA A 167 3.84 -13.20 1.48
C ALA A 167 4.87 -13.84 0.53
N GLU A 168 4.78 -13.56 -0.77
CA GLU A 168 5.59 -14.17 -1.81
C GLU A 168 6.96 -13.51 -1.95
N GLU A 169 7.00 -12.17 -1.99
CA GLU A 169 8.18 -11.37 -2.29
C GLU A 169 8.50 -10.31 -1.25
N GLY A 170 7.61 -10.09 -0.27
CA GLY A 170 7.75 -9.04 0.73
C GLY A 170 8.83 -9.24 1.80
N ASP A 171 9.58 -10.35 1.80
CA ASP A 171 10.57 -10.68 2.84
C ASP A 171 11.68 -9.63 3.02
N TRP A 172 11.93 -8.79 2.00
CA TRP A 172 12.94 -7.74 2.07
C TRP A 172 12.42 -6.42 2.68
N LEU A 173 11.09 -6.28 2.83
CA LEU A 173 10.42 -5.08 3.33
C LEU A 173 10.34 -5.07 4.85
N ASP A 174 10.87 -4.02 5.48
CA ASP A 174 10.56 -3.63 6.87
C ASP A 174 9.37 -2.66 6.85
N ILE A 175 8.17 -3.22 6.64
CA ILE A 175 6.95 -2.45 6.39
C ILE A 175 6.04 -2.38 7.63
N THR A 176 5.51 -1.19 7.92
CA THR A 176 4.37 -1.00 8.81
C THR A 176 3.16 -0.54 8.00
N ILE A 177 2.06 -1.30 8.05
CA ILE A 177 0.81 -0.95 7.36
C ILE A 177 -0.16 -0.34 8.38
N ILE A 178 -0.61 0.88 8.09
CA ILE A 178 -1.55 1.65 8.89
C ILE A 178 -2.91 1.64 8.17
N SER A 179 -3.96 1.25 8.89
CA SER A 179 -5.33 1.31 8.37
C SER A 179 -5.84 2.75 8.48
N ASP A 180 -6.19 3.36 7.35
CA ASP A 180 -6.87 4.66 7.26
C ASP A 180 -8.38 4.50 6.98
N SER A 181 -8.87 3.26 7.05
CA SER A 181 -10.28 2.95 6.81
C SER A 181 -11.18 3.68 7.81
N PRO A 182 -12.38 4.16 7.40
CA PRO A 182 -13.39 4.63 8.34
C PRO A 182 -13.87 3.53 9.32
N LEU A 183 -13.55 2.25 9.07
CA LEU A 183 -13.81 1.12 9.95
C LEU A 183 -12.48 0.52 10.46
N LEU A 184 -11.70 1.35 11.17
CA LEU A 184 -10.29 1.16 11.51
C LEU A 184 -9.94 -0.25 12.01
N GLU A 185 -10.47 -0.68 13.15
CA GLU A 185 -10.07 -1.92 13.81
C GLU A 185 -10.50 -3.15 13.02
N HIS A 186 -11.70 -3.11 12.43
CA HIS A 186 -12.22 -4.21 11.64
C HIS A 186 -11.37 -4.43 10.39
N ASP A 187 -11.08 -3.36 9.64
CA ASP A 187 -10.30 -3.47 8.42
C ASP A 187 -8.81 -3.72 8.71
N ALA A 188 -8.27 -3.24 9.84
CA ALA A 188 -6.93 -3.62 10.29
C ALA A 188 -6.84 -5.13 10.58
N MET A 189 -7.85 -5.69 11.28
CA MET A 189 -7.91 -7.13 11.54
C MET A 189 -8.13 -7.94 10.26
N TYR A 190 -8.94 -7.42 9.33
CA TYR A 190 -9.12 -8.01 8.00
C TYR A 190 -7.77 -8.14 7.28
N MET A 191 -6.98 -7.07 7.22
CA MET A 191 -5.66 -7.08 6.58
C MET A 191 -4.74 -8.12 7.21
N LEU A 192 -4.65 -8.15 8.54
CA LEU A 192 -3.81 -9.13 9.26
C LEU A 192 -4.20 -10.58 8.93
N GLN A 193 -5.49 -10.90 8.97
CA GLN A 193 -5.98 -12.25 8.68
C GLN A 193 -5.72 -12.68 7.23
N HIS A 194 -5.86 -11.76 6.27
CA HIS A 194 -5.59 -12.07 4.87
C HIS A 194 -4.10 -12.27 4.60
N TYR A 195 -3.22 -11.52 5.26
CA TYR A 195 -1.79 -11.76 5.23
C TYR A 195 -1.41 -13.12 5.82
N ASP A 196 -1.92 -13.47 7.00
CA ASP A 196 -1.64 -14.77 7.62
C ASP A 196 -2.12 -15.94 6.74
N LYS A 197 -3.30 -15.82 6.12
CA LYS A 197 -3.81 -16.80 5.15
C LYS A 197 -2.92 -16.92 3.91
N ALA A 198 -2.48 -15.79 3.35
CA ALA A 198 -1.58 -15.79 2.19
C ALA A 198 -0.26 -16.51 2.51
N ARG A 199 0.34 -16.20 3.67
CA ARG A 199 1.55 -16.89 4.16
C ARG A 199 1.33 -18.38 4.37
N GLN A 200 0.23 -18.78 5.01
CA GLN A 200 -0.07 -20.19 5.24
C GLN A 200 -0.23 -20.95 3.93
N ARG A 201 -0.98 -20.39 2.97
CA ARG A 201 -1.16 -20.97 1.63
C ARG A 201 0.19 -21.15 0.93
N LEU A 202 1.07 -20.17 1.00
CA LEU A 202 2.41 -20.25 0.42
C LEU A 202 3.27 -21.35 1.07
N LEU A 203 3.22 -21.48 2.39
CA LEU A 203 3.93 -22.56 3.11
C LEU A 203 3.38 -23.94 2.73
N GLU A 204 2.07 -24.09 2.57
CA GLU A 204 1.44 -25.34 2.14
C GLU A 204 1.85 -25.71 0.70
N ILE A 205 1.90 -24.72 -0.22
CA ILE A 205 2.37 -24.91 -1.59
C ILE A 205 3.85 -25.34 -1.59
N ARG A 206 4.73 -24.62 -0.87
CA ARG A 206 6.16 -24.96 -0.78
C ARG A 206 6.36 -26.36 -0.20
N ALA A 207 5.65 -26.72 0.87
CA ALA A 207 5.73 -28.06 1.45
C ALA A 207 5.21 -29.16 0.53
N ARG A 208 4.18 -28.87 -0.28
CA ARG A 208 3.69 -29.81 -1.30
C ARG A 208 4.73 -29.99 -2.40
N ASP A 209 5.30 -28.91 -2.91
CA ASP A 209 6.26 -28.93 -4.00
C ASP A 209 7.56 -29.65 -3.57
N GLU A 210 8.07 -29.38 -2.36
CA GLU A 210 9.20 -30.12 -1.77
C GLU A 210 8.93 -31.63 -1.64
N ARG A 211 7.72 -32.03 -1.26
CA ARG A 211 7.33 -33.44 -1.18
C ARG A 211 7.30 -34.09 -2.56
N GLN A 212 6.79 -33.39 -3.58
CA GLN A 212 6.77 -33.87 -4.96
C GLN A 212 8.20 -34.07 -5.48
N VAL A 213 9.07 -33.08 -5.30
CA VAL A 213 10.49 -33.15 -5.69
C VAL A 213 11.21 -34.31 -5.01
N LYS A 214 10.98 -34.52 -3.71
CA LYS A 214 11.59 -35.62 -2.96
C LYS A 214 11.13 -36.99 -3.47
N LEU A 215 9.85 -37.16 -3.79
CA LEU A 215 9.31 -38.40 -4.35
C LEU A 215 9.86 -38.68 -5.76
N ALA A 216 9.92 -37.67 -6.62
CA ALA A 216 10.50 -37.78 -7.96
C ALA A 216 12.00 -38.17 -7.91
N ARG A 217 12.76 -37.59 -6.98
CA ARG A 217 14.16 -37.97 -6.75
C ARG A 217 14.31 -39.42 -6.26
N GLN A 218 13.40 -39.88 -5.40
CA GLN A 218 13.36 -41.28 -4.96
C GLN A 218 12.95 -42.24 -6.08
N ALA A 219 12.14 -41.79 -7.04
CA ALA A 219 11.75 -42.54 -8.23
C ALA A 219 12.85 -42.59 -9.31
N GLY A 220 13.99 -41.93 -9.08
CA GLY A 220 15.16 -41.98 -9.97
C GLY A 220 15.14 -40.99 -11.12
N MET A 221 14.29 -39.95 -11.07
CA MET A 221 14.36 -38.83 -12.02
C MET A 221 15.67 -38.07 -11.83
N SER A 222 16.32 -37.71 -12.93
CA SER A 222 17.52 -36.88 -12.93
C SER A 222 17.20 -35.43 -12.56
N ASP A 223 18.19 -34.69 -12.05
CA ASP A 223 18.00 -33.29 -11.63
C ASP A 223 17.57 -32.39 -12.81
N ASP A 224 17.97 -32.72 -14.05
CA ASP A 224 17.55 -32.00 -15.28
C ASP A 224 16.07 -32.25 -15.61
N GLU A 225 15.58 -33.50 -15.49
CA GLU A 225 14.18 -33.84 -15.74
C GLU A 225 13.22 -33.22 -14.70
N LEU A 226 13.68 -33.10 -13.45
CA LEU A 226 12.98 -32.39 -12.38
C LEU A 226 12.86 -30.89 -12.67
N ALA A 227 13.93 -30.25 -13.13
CA ALA A 227 13.92 -28.83 -13.46
C ALA A 227 13.03 -28.52 -14.68
N GLU A 228 12.98 -29.41 -15.67
CA GLU A 228 12.08 -29.29 -16.83
C GLU A 228 10.60 -29.39 -16.40
N PHE A 229 10.30 -30.31 -15.48
CA PHE A 229 8.96 -30.49 -14.92
C PHE A 229 8.51 -29.30 -14.08
N GLU A 230 9.39 -28.75 -13.23
CA GLU A 230 9.11 -27.52 -12.46
C GLU A 230 8.85 -26.32 -13.37
N ARG A 231 9.62 -26.14 -14.46
CA ARG A 231 9.38 -25.07 -15.43
C ARG A 231 8.02 -25.23 -16.13
N GLN A 232 7.67 -26.44 -16.57
CA GLN A 232 6.38 -26.70 -17.20
C GLN A 232 5.21 -26.44 -16.24
N ALA A 233 5.33 -26.88 -14.98
CA ALA A 233 4.32 -26.63 -13.95
C ALA A 233 4.19 -25.12 -13.61
N ALA A 234 5.29 -24.38 -13.59
CA ALA A 234 5.27 -22.93 -13.38
C ALA A 234 4.61 -22.19 -14.56
N GLU A 235 4.91 -22.59 -15.80
CA GLU A 235 4.26 -22.05 -17.01
C GLU A 235 2.77 -22.39 -17.10
N GLU A 236 2.34 -23.55 -16.61
CA GLU A 236 0.92 -23.89 -16.55
C GLU A 236 0.19 -23.07 -15.48
N LYS A 237 0.80 -22.90 -14.30
CA LYS A 237 0.26 -22.05 -13.23
C LYS A 237 0.11 -20.58 -13.67
N SER A 238 1.09 -20.02 -14.38
CA SER A 238 0.99 -18.64 -14.88
C SER A 238 -0.13 -18.50 -15.92
N LYS A 239 -0.29 -19.47 -16.84
CA LYS A 239 -1.39 -19.49 -17.81
C LYS A 239 -2.77 -19.65 -17.17
N GLU A 240 -2.88 -20.37 -16.06
CA GLU A 240 -4.13 -20.48 -15.30
C GLU A 240 -4.46 -19.19 -14.56
N ALA A 241 -3.46 -18.53 -13.95
CA ALA A 241 -3.63 -17.23 -13.30
C ALA A 241 -4.06 -16.13 -14.28
N GLU A 242 -3.49 -16.11 -15.49
CA GLU A 242 -3.90 -15.20 -16.58
C GLU A 242 -5.35 -15.44 -17.02
N LYS A 243 -5.80 -16.70 -17.10
CA LYS A 243 -7.19 -17.01 -17.45
C LYS A 243 -8.18 -16.61 -16.36
N GLU A 244 -7.82 -16.79 -15.09
CA GLU A 244 -8.66 -16.36 -13.97
C GLU A 244 -8.74 -14.84 -13.83
N SER A 245 -7.70 -14.10 -14.22
CA SER A 245 -7.72 -12.64 -14.22
C SER A 245 -8.57 -12.08 -15.37
N GLU A 246 -8.52 -12.68 -16.57
CA GLU A 246 -9.38 -12.31 -17.72
C GLU A 246 -10.88 -12.55 -17.45
N LEU A 247 -11.23 -13.61 -16.72
CA LEU A 247 -12.63 -13.94 -16.39
C LEU A 247 -13.25 -13.01 -15.33
N LYS A 248 -12.44 -12.21 -14.63
CA LYS A 248 -12.88 -11.28 -13.57
C LYS A 248 -13.03 -9.83 -14.04
N GLU A 249 -12.76 -9.49 -15.31
CA GLU A 249 -13.09 -8.16 -15.83
C GLU A 249 -14.62 -7.99 -16.01
N PRO A 250 -15.23 -6.91 -15.48
CA PRO A 250 -16.63 -6.65 -15.74
C PRO A 250 -16.80 -6.17 -17.18
N ALA A 251 -17.59 -6.93 -17.95
CA ALA A 251 -17.98 -6.58 -19.32
C ALA A 251 -18.50 -5.13 -19.40
N LYS A 252 -17.78 -4.27 -20.14
CA LYS A 252 -18.19 -2.91 -20.48
C LYS A 252 -19.55 -2.96 -21.20
N LYS A 253 -20.63 -2.67 -20.48
CA LYS A 253 -21.92 -2.32 -21.10
C LYS A 253 -21.78 -0.97 -21.79
N THR A 254 -21.70 -1.00 -23.12
CA THR A 254 -21.95 0.14 -24.00
C THR A 254 -23.34 0.72 -23.72
N VAL A 255 -23.40 1.89 -23.10
CA VAL A 255 -24.66 2.64 -22.95
C VAL A 255 -24.86 3.49 -24.21
N SER A 256 -25.74 3.02 -25.09
CA SER A 256 -26.30 3.82 -26.17
C SER A 256 -27.31 4.83 -25.60
N LYS A 257 -27.05 6.12 -25.82
CA LYS A 257 -28.00 7.23 -25.63
C LYS A 257 -29.32 6.94 -26.37
N LYS A 258 -30.44 7.04 -25.66
CA LYS A 258 -31.69 7.59 -26.19
C LYS A 258 -32.41 8.37 -25.09
N VAL A 259 -32.64 9.65 -25.40
CA VAL A 259 -33.52 10.57 -24.70
C VAL A 259 -34.94 10.26 -25.14
N ASP A 260 -35.88 10.13 -24.21
CA ASP A 260 -37.25 10.57 -24.45
C ASP A 260 -37.97 10.96 -23.17
N THR A 261 -38.82 11.96 -23.32
CA THR A 261 -39.51 12.73 -22.28
C THR A 261 -40.86 12.12 -21.86
N SER A 262 -41.30 12.42 -20.63
CA SER A 262 -42.69 12.73 -20.21
C SER A 262 -43.32 11.86 -19.10
N SER A 263 -43.78 12.56 -18.05
CA SER A 263 -45.06 12.40 -17.33
C SER A 263 -45.29 11.29 -16.27
N MET A 264 -45.39 11.78 -15.02
CA MET A 264 -46.39 11.49 -13.95
C MET A 264 -46.35 10.22 -13.05
N ILE A 265 -46.26 10.54 -11.74
CA ILE A 265 -47.08 10.10 -10.58
C ILE A 265 -46.71 8.79 -9.80
N SER A 266 -46.26 9.05 -8.56
CA SER A 266 -46.37 8.37 -7.24
C SER A 266 -46.44 6.84 -7.10
N PHE A 267 -45.65 6.31 -6.15
CA PHE A 267 -46.18 5.62 -4.97
C PHE A 267 -45.15 5.64 -3.82
N GLU A 268 -45.66 5.79 -2.60
CA GLU A 268 -44.97 5.87 -1.31
C GLU A 268 -44.49 4.49 -0.77
N ASP A 269 -43.61 4.57 0.23
CA ASP A 269 -43.29 3.66 1.34
C ASP A 269 -42.56 2.33 1.09
N ALA A 270 -41.33 2.24 1.62
CA ALA A 270 -41.06 1.55 2.89
C ALA A 270 -39.58 1.74 3.28
N ASP A 271 -39.36 2.43 4.41
CA ASP A 271 -38.14 2.38 5.19
C ASP A 271 -37.93 0.94 5.70
N ASP A 272 -36.74 0.38 5.46
CA ASP A 272 -36.20 -0.72 6.26
C ASP A 272 -34.80 -0.27 6.74
N GLU A 273 -34.81 0.44 7.86
CA GLU A 273 -33.71 0.44 8.82
C GLU A 273 -33.66 -0.96 9.46
N ASP A 274 -32.61 -1.73 9.20
CA ASP A 274 -32.10 -2.74 10.14
C ASP A 274 -30.79 -3.33 9.59
N ASP A 275 -29.67 -2.82 10.08
CA ASP A 275 -28.47 -3.65 10.31
C ASP A 275 -27.56 -2.94 11.32
N LEU A 276 -27.96 -3.06 12.59
CA LEU A 276 -27.02 -3.08 13.71
C LEU A 276 -26.35 -4.45 13.73
N PHE A 277 -25.02 -4.50 13.60
CA PHE A 277 -24.06 -5.13 14.53
C PHE A 277 -22.64 -5.06 13.96
#